data_AF-A0A4P7GU58-F1
#
_entry.id   AF-A0A4P7GU58-F1
#
_cell.length_a   1.000
_cell.length_b   1.000
_cell.length_c   1.000
_cell.angle_alpha   90.00
_cell.angle_beta   90.00
_cell.angle_gamma   90.00
#
_symmetry.space_group_name_H-M   'P 1'
#
loop_
_entity.id
_entity.type
_entity.pdbx_description
1 polymer ?
#
loop_
_entity_poly.entity_id
_entity_poly.type
_entity_poly.pdbx_seq_one_letter_code
_entity_poly.pdbx_strand_id
1 'polypeptide(L)'
;MALGQKTNRLLVKEAHPALDNLKYEIAAELGLPVHQGSEDYWGEIPARQAGAVGGRMVRRMIALAEQALASGQALPPDPKAPQG
;
A
#
# COMPACT_ATOMS: atom_id res chain seq x y z
N MET A 1 -20.49 11.85 -14.73
CA MET A 1 -19.60 11.46 -13.61
C MET A 1 -19.88 10.01 -13.29
N ALA A 2 -18.94 9.09 -13.51
CA ALA A 2 -19.12 7.69 -13.14
C ALA A 2 -18.96 7.54 -11.63
N LEU A 3 -19.99 7.05 -10.94
CA LEU A 3 -19.96 6.73 -9.51
C LEU A 3 -19.10 5.48 -9.34
N GLY A 4 -17.77 5.65 -9.28
CA GLY A 4 -16.83 4.55 -9.07
C GLY A 4 -17.21 3.78 -7.81
N GLN A 5 -17.53 2.50 -7.97
CA GLN A 5 -17.88 1.65 -6.84
C GLN A 5 -16.68 1.55 -5.91
N LYS A 6 -16.83 1.99 -4.65
CA LYS A 6 -15.82 1.81 -3.58
C LYS A 6 -15.80 0.35 -3.11
N THR A 7 -15.45 -0.58 -3.99
CA THR A 7 -15.31 -2.01 -3.66
C THR A 7 -13.94 -2.37 -3.12
N ASN A 8 -12.96 -1.45 -3.20
CA ASN A 8 -11.65 -1.65 -2.60
C ASN A 8 -11.70 -1.50 -1.08
N ARG A 9 -11.86 -2.64 -0.40
CA ARG A 9 -11.70 -2.77 1.05
C ARG A 9 -10.30 -3.31 1.36
N LEU A 10 -9.62 -2.68 2.31
CA LEU A 10 -8.37 -3.20 2.85
C LEU A 10 -8.58 -4.59 3.46
N LEU A 11 -7.67 -5.52 3.16
CA LEU A 11 -7.71 -6.89 3.67
C LEU A 11 -7.45 -6.94 5.18
N VAL A 12 -6.50 -6.12 5.65
CA VAL A 12 -6.16 -5.91 7.05
C VAL A 12 -6.31 -4.42 7.32
N LYS A 13 -7.39 -4.01 7.99
CA LYS A 13 -7.72 -2.59 8.19
C LYS A 13 -6.73 -1.92 9.14
N GLU A 14 -6.22 -2.69 10.08
CA GLU A 14 -5.28 -2.30 11.11
C GLU A 14 -3.93 -1.89 10.52
N ALA A 15 -3.60 -2.41 9.33
CA ALA A 15 -2.38 -2.05 8.61
C ALA A 15 -2.45 -0.68 7.92
N HIS A 16 -3.62 -0.03 7.86
CA HIS A 16 -3.80 1.22 7.12
C HIS A 16 -2.80 2.32 7.50
N PRO A 17 -2.53 2.63 8.78
CA PRO A 17 -1.56 3.66 9.15
C PRO A 17 -0.14 3.32 8.69
N ALA A 18 0.26 2.05 8.79
CA ALA A 18 1.58 1.60 8.35
C ALA A 18 1.73 1.68 6.83
N LEU A 19 0.68 1.31 6.08
CA LEU A 19 0.65 1.43 4.62
C LEU A 19 0.70 2.89 4.16
N ASP A 20 0.04 3.79 4.88
CA ASP A 20 0.08 5.22 4.60
C ASP A 20 1.46 5.81 4.86
N ASN A 21 2.10 5.47 5.97
CA ASN A 21 3.49 5.88 6.22
C ASN A 21 4.41 5.41 5.08
N LEU A 22 4.31 4.14 4.70
CA LEU A 22 5.10 3.57 3.61
C LEU A 22 4.84 4.28 2.26
N LYS A 23 3.58 4.61 1.96
CA LYS A 23 3.19 5.38 0.76
C LYS A 23 3.93 6.72 0.71
N TYR A 24 3.93 7.46 1.81
CA TYR A 24 4.58 8.78 1.90
C TYR A 24 6.10 8.71 1.94
N GLU A 25 6.69 7.72 2.60
CA GLU A 25 8.14 7.47 2.57
C GLU A 25 8.63 7.24 1.14
N ILE A 26 7.95 6.37 0.39
CA ILE A 26 8.31 6.07 -1.00
C ILE A 26 8.08 7.27 -1.90
N ALA A 27 7.02 8.04 -1.65
CA ALA A 27 6.77 9.27 -2.41
C ALA A 27 7.90 10.29 -2.19
N ALA A 28 8.37 10.44 -0.94
CA ALA A 28 9.52 11.28 -0.62
C ALA A 28 10.81 10.79 -1.31
N GLU A 29 11.08 9.48 -1.33
CA GLU A 29 12.21 8.89 -2.06
C GLU A 29 12.15 9.12 -3.57
N LEU A 30 10.94 9.24 -4.13
CA LEU A 30 10.70 9.55 -5.53
C LEU A 30 10.70 11.06 -5.82
N GLY A 31 10.87 11.90 -4.79
CA GLY A 31 10.85 13.36 -4.93
C GLY A 31 9.47 13.92 -5.28
N LEU A 32 8.40 13.22 -4.91
CA LEU A 32 7.04 13.68 -5.21
C LEU A 32 6.60 14.76 -4.20
N PRO A 33 5.97 15.85 -4.66
CA PRO A 33 5.51 16.93 -3.80
C PRO A 33 4.19 16.57 -3.10
N VAL A 34 4.20 15.49 -2.31
CA VAL A 34 3.04 15.03 -1.54
C VAL A 34 3.41 14.92 -0.07
N HIS A 35 2.48 15.29 0.81
CA HIS A 35 2.70 15.34 2.24
C HIS A 35 1.62 14.60 3.00
N GLN A 36 2.03 13.92 4.06
CA GLN A 36 1.12 13.18 4.91
C GLN A 36 0.18 14.14 5.64
N GLY A 37 -1.14 13.93 5.52
CA GLY A 37 -2.15 14.75 6.19
C GLY A 37 -2.66 15.95 5.38
N SER A 38 -2.17 16.20 4.15
CA SER A 38 -2.96 16.98 3.18
C SER A 38 -4.16 16.14 2.73
N GLU A 39 -5.15 16.73 2.05
CA GLU A 39 -6.11 15.92 1.30
C GLU A 39 -5.30 14.85 0.52
N ASP A 40 -5.62 13.55 0.69
CA ASP A 40 -4.96 12.39 0.05
C ASP A 40 -5.22 12.39 -1.48
N TYR A 41 -5.19 13.58 -2.07
CA TYR A 41 -5.51 13.88 -3.44
C TYR A 41 -4.20 14.13 -4.18
N TRP A 42 -3.79 13.14 -4.95
CA TRP A 42 -2.61 13.20 -5.81
C TRP A 42 -2.97 13.63 -7.24
N GLY A 43 -3.97 14.52 -7.38
CA GLY A 43 -4.53 14.87 -8.71
C GLY A 43 -3.51 15.48 -9.68
N GLU A 44 -2.55 16.23 -9.15
CA GLU A 44 -1.47 16.84 -9.92
C GLU A 44 -0.30 15.87 -10.20
N ILE A 45 -0.30 14.68 -9.57
CA ILE A 45 0.75 13.68 -9.76
C ILE A 45 0.46 12.86 -11.03
N PRO A 46 1.39 12.77 -11.99
CA PRO A 46 1.23 11.92 -13.16
C PRO A 46 0.93 10.48 -12.75
N ALA A 47 -0.03 9.82 -13.41
CA ALA A 47 -0.42 8.45 -13.12
C ALA A 47 0.76 7.46 -13.11
N ARG A 48 1.78 7.70 -13.95
CA ARG A 48 3.03 6.92 -13.95
C ARG A 48 3.80 7.03 -12.63
N GLN A 49 3.87 8.22 -12.05
CA GLN A 49 4.57 8.47 -10.78
C GLN A 49 3.78 7.89 -9.61
N ALA A 50 2.46 8.09 -9.59
CA ALA A 50 1.58 7.46 -8.60
C ALA A 50 1.67 5.92 -8.65
N GLY A 51 1.67 5.35 -9.86
CA GLY A 51 1.87 3.92 -10.08
C GLY A 51 3.26 3.43 -9.63
N ALA A 52 4.31 4.24 -9.79
CA ALA A 52 5.66 3.92 -9.32
C ALA A 52 5.72 3.82 -7.79
N VAL A 53 4.98 4.66 -7.06
CA VAL A 53 4.85 4.55 -5.60
C VAL A 53 4.20 3.23 -5.22
N GLY A 54 3.00 2.94 -5.75
CA GLY A 54 2.29 1.70 -5.45
C GLY A 54 3.10 0.45 -5.78
N GLY A 55 3.82 0.45 -6.92
CA GLY A 55 4.71 -0.66 -7.29
C GLY A 55 5.89 -0.84 -6.33
N ARG A 56 6.48 0.26 -5.82
CA ARG A 56 7.55 0.18 -4.80
C ARG A 56 7.01 -0.32 -3.46
N MET A 57 5.78 0.06 -3.07
CA MET A 57 5.15 -0.45 -1.86
C MET A 57 5.02 -1.96 -1.91
N VAL A 58 4.48 -2.49 -3.02
CA VAL A 58 4.30 -3.95 -3.22
C VAL A 58 5.64 -4.68 -3.16
N ARG A 59 6.68 -4.17 -3.85
CA ARG A 59 8.01 -4.78 -3.81
C ARG A 59 8.60 -4.85 -2.40
N ARG A 60 8.46 -3.80 -1.59
CA ARG A 60 8.94 -3.80 -0.19
C ARG A 60 8.16 -4.78 0.68
N MET A 61 6.83 -4.81 0.55
CA MET A 61 6.00 -5.75 1.29
C MET A 61 6.34 -7.21 0.95
N ILE A 62 6.57 -7.51 -0.33
CA ILE A 62 7.01 -8.85 -0.76
C ILE A 62 8.38 -9.16 -0.19
N ALA A 63 9.34 -8.25 -0.27
CA ALA A 63 10.67 -8.46 0.30
C ALA A 63 10.63 -8.77 1.81
N LEU A 64 9.77 -8.06 2.56
CA LEU A 64 9.55 -8.34 3.99
C LEU A 64 8.92 -9.73 4.20
N ALA A 65 7.94 -10.12 3.37
CA ALA A 65 7.32 -11.44 3.43
C ALA A 65 8.32 -12.56 3.10
N GLU A 66 9.17 -12.36 2.09
CA GLU A 66 10.26 -13.28 1.72
C GLU A 66 11.28 -13.43 2.85
N GLN A 67 11.66 -12.33 3.51
CA GLN A 67 12.54 -12.37 4.68
C GLN A 67 11.90 -13.12 5.86
N ALA A 68 10.62 -12.89 6.12
CA ALA A 68 9.88 -13.62 7.15
C ALA A 68 9.88 -15.13 6.85
N LEU A 69 9.56 -15.53 5.62
CA LEU A 69 9.60 -16.93 5.20
C LEU A 69 11.01 -17.53 5.32
N ALA A 70 12.04 -16.79 4.93
CA ALA A 70 13.43 -17.23 5.05
C ALA A 70 13.85 -17.45 6.51
N SER A 71 13.26 -16.70 7.45
CA SER A 71 13.46 -16.86 8.89
C SER A 71 12.62 -17.98 9.54
N GLY A 72 11.82 -18.70 8.73
CA GLY A 72 10.90 -19.74 9.23
C GLY A 72 9.60 -19.20 9.83
N GLN A 73 9.34 -17.90 9.72
CA GLN A 73 8.08 -17.30 10.13
C GLN A 73 6.99 -17.66 9.12
N ALA A 74 5.92 -18.30 9.59
CA ALA A 74 4.75 -18.57 8.76
C ALA A 74 4.01 -17.27 8.43
N LEU A 75 3.56 -17.15 7.18
CA LEU A 75 2.69 -16.07 6.75
C LEU A 75 1.29 -16.20 7.37
N PRO A 76 0.59 -15.08 7.62
CA PRO A 76 -0.77 -15.12 8.13
C PRO A 76 -1.70 -15.87 7.16
N PRO A 77 -2.77 -16.51 7.68
CA PRO A 77 -3.76 -17.16 6.82
C PRO A 77 -4.46 -16.14 5.91
N ASP A 78 -5.01 -16.61 4.79
CA ASP A 78 -5.72 -15.74 3.84
C ASP A 78 -6.87 -15.00 4.54
N PRO A 79 -6.86 -13.65 4.59
CA PRO A 79 -7.91 -12.86 5.21
C PRO A 79 -9.31 -13.07 4.62
N LYS A 80 -9.41 -13.67 3.42
CA LYS A 80 -10.66 -14.00 2.73
C LYS A 80 -11.04 -15.48 2.81
N ALA A 81 -10.24 -16.32 3.48
CA ALA A 81 -10.59 -17.71 3.67
C ALA A 81 -11.94 -17.83 4.41
N PRO A 82 -12.82 -18.78 4.02
CA PRO A 82 -14.05 -19.02 4.74
C PRO A 82 -13.70 -19.40 6.18
N GLN A 83 -14.15 -18.57 7.13
CA GLN A 83 -14.18 -18.94 8.54
C GLN A 83 -15.33 -19.94 8.66
N GLY A 84 -15.01 -21.16 9.11
CA GLY A 84 -15.96 -22.28 9.15
C GLY A 84 -17.21 -22.02 9.97
#